data_AF-A0A6P1VYS3-F1
#
_entry.id   AF-A0A6P1VYS3-F1
#
_cell.length_a   1.000
_cell.length_b   1.000
_cell.length_c   1.000
_cell.angle_alpha   90.00
_cell.angle_beta   90.00
_cell.angle_gamma   90.00
#
_symmetry.space_group_name_H-M   'P 1'
#
loop_
_entity.id
_entity.type
_entity.pdbx_description
1 polymer ?
#
loop_
_entity_poly.entity_id
_entity_poly.type
_entity_poly.pdbx_seq_one_letter_code
_entity_poly.pdbx_strand_id
1 'polypeptide(L)' 'MNKPPYTAIPDTSDSNYWESKSIKNNLRSTTFVPRDKELHQQLRVKAWAIIQASLSKKNRKGKY' A
#
# COMPACT_ATOMS: atom_id res chain seq x y z
N MET A 1 21.85 -10.82 1.93
CA MET A 1 20.69 -10.22 2.62
C MET A 1 19.44 -10.52 1.81
N ASN A 2 18.53 -11.32 2.35
CA ASN A 2 17.32 -11.78 1.68
C ASN A 2 16.33 -10.61 1.62
N LYS A 3 16.08 -10.03 0.44
CA LYS A 3 15.07 -8.98 0.29
C LYS A 3 13.72 -9.58 0.71
N PRO A 4 12.97 -8.97 1.64
CA PRO A 4 11.63 -9.45 1.96
C PRO A 4 10.76 -9.36 0.68
N PRO A 5 10.19 -10.47 0.20
CA PRO A 5 9.39 -10.48 -1.02
C PRO A 5 7.99 -9.99 -0.66
N TYR A 6 7.83 -8.70 -0.44
CA TYR A 6 6.50 -8.13 -0.25
C TYR A 6 5.70 -8.32 -1.54
N THR A 7 4.63 -9.11 -1.45
CA THR A 7 3.70 -9.37 -2.56
C THR A 7 2.48 -8.45 -2.51
N ALA A 8 2.23 -7.81 -1.36
CA ALA A 8 1.20 -6.81 -1.13
C ALA A 8 1.72 -5.74 -0.17
N ILE A 9 1.04 -4.58 -0.09
CA ILE A 9 1.35 -3.53 0.91
C ILE A 9 0.98 -4.09 2.29
N PRO A 10 1.95 -4.30 3.20
CA PRO A 10 1.67 -4.80 4.54
C PRO A 10 1.07 -3.71 5.43
N ASP A 11 0.49 -4.13 6.55
CA ASP A 11 -0.02 -3.21 7.57
C ASP A 11 1.10 -2.30 8.13
N THR A 12 0.71 -1.11 8.60
CA THR A 12 1.57 -0.09 9.21
C THR A 12 2.37 -0.57 10.42
N SER A 13 2.00 -1.72 10.98
CA SER A 13 2.71 -2.46 12.01
C SER A 13 4.07 -3.03 11.55
N ASP A 14 4.27 -3.26 10.25
CA ASP A 14 5.51 -3.83 9.72
C ASP A 14 6.63 -2.78 9.66
N SER A 15 7.52 -2.80 10.65
CA SER A 15 8.64 -1.88 10.77
C SER A 15 9.74 -2.10 9.72
N ASN A 16 9.75 -3.23 9.01
CA ASN A 16 10.70 -3.47 7.92
C ASN A 16 10.24 -2.77 6.64
N TYR A 17 8.93 -2.65 6.44
CA TYR A 17 8.34 -1.95 5.31
C TYR A 17 8.10 -0.47 5.59
N TRP A 18 7.60 -0.14 6.78
CA TRP A 18 7.23 1.21 7.19
C TRP A 18 8.32 1.85 8.06
N GLU A 19 8.56 3.13 7.82
CA GLU A 19 9.40 4.01 8.61
C GLU A 19 8.49 5.04 9.28
N SER A 20 8.45 5.06 10.61
CA SER A 20 7.69 6.05 11.37
C SER A 20 8.46 7.35 11.48
N LYS A 21 7.96 8.42 10.86
CA LYS A 21 8.47 9.77 11.03
C LYS A 21 7.59 10.52 12.01
N SER A 22 8.14 10.79 13.18
CA SER A 22 7.55 11.71 14.14
C SER A 22 7.97 13.13 13.77
N ILE A 23 7.00 14.00 13.53
CA ILE A 23 7.27 15.43 13.33
C ILE A 23 7.62 15.99 14.69
N LYS A 24 8.87 16.46 14.87
CA LYS A 24 9.46 16.94 16.14
C LYS A 24 8.62 17.95 16.96
N ASN A 25 7.57 18.54 16.39
CA ASN A 25 6.68 19.51 17.05
C ASN A 25 5.20 19.11 17.11
N ASN A 26 4.83 17.89 16.70
CA ASN A 26 3.45 17.40 16.80
C ASN A 26 3.43 16.01 17.42
N LEU A 27 3.22 15.98 18.74
CA LEU A 27 3.15 14.75 19.56
C LEU A 27 2.08 13.76 19.09
N ARG A 28 1.15 14.19 18.22
CA ARG A 28 -0.03 13.44 17.79
C ARG A 28 0.03 12.92 16.35
N SER A 29 1.04 13.31 15.57
CA SER A 29 1.09 12.99 14.14
C SER A 29 2.33 12.16 13.82
N THR A 30 2.20 10.84 13.99
CA THR A 30 3.18 9.88 13.45
C THR A 30 2.81 9.58 12.01
N THR A 31 3.68 9.92 11.07
CA THR A 31 3.48 9.56 9.66
C THR A 31 4.28 8.30 9.34
N PHE A 32 3.61 7.29 8.80
CA PHE A 32 4.26 6.07 8.31
C PHE A 32 4.59 6.25 6.83
N VAL A 33 5.88 6.22 6.50
CA VAL A 33 6.37 6.30 5.12
C VAL A 33 7.01 4.98 4.73
N PRO A 34 6.78 4.45 3.52
CA PRO A 34 7.42 3.23 3.10
C PRO A 34 8.92 3.46 2.95
N ARG A 35 9.70 2.50 3.46
CA ARG A 35 11.17 2.54 3.42
C ARG A 35 11.69 2.43 1.98
N ASP A 36 11.02 1.61 1.16
CA ASP A 36 11.25 1.49 -0.27
C ASP A 36 10.04 2.04 -1.05
N LYS A 37 10.19 3.26 -1.58
CA LYS A 37 9.15 3.94 -2.34
C LYS A 37 8.85 3.26 -3.67
N GLU A 38 9.85 2.66 -4.30
CA GLU A 38 9.69 2.03 -5.62
C GLU A 38 8.89 0.74 -5.48
N LEU A 39 9.26 -0.09 -4.51
CA LEU A 39 8.51 -1.28 -4.16
C LEU A 39 7.06 -0.93 -3.76
N HIS A 40 6.87 0.12 -2.98
CA HIS A 40 5.54 0.58 -2.59
C HIS A 40 4.69 0.99 -3.79
N GLN A 41 5.25 1.71 -4.76
CA GLN A 41 4.53 2.07 -5.99
C GLN A 41 4.13 0.84 -6.80
N GLN A 42 5.03 -0.12 -6.98
CA GLN A 42 4.72 -1.35 -7.72
C GLN A 42 3.57 -2.13 -7.08
N LEU A 43 3.58 -2.26 -5.74
CA LEU A 43 2.52 -2.94 -4.99
C LEU A 43 1.20 -2.19 -5.06
N ARG A 44 1.23 -0.86 -4.99
CA ARG A 44 0.06 0.00 -5.12
C ARG A 44 -0.58 -0.11 -6.50
N VAL A 45 0.23 -0.09 -7.57
CA VAL A 45 -0.27 -0.25 -8.95
C VAL A 45 -0.91 -1.62 -9.12
N LYS A 46 -0.27 -2.69 -8.64
CA LYS A 46 -0.83 -4.05 -8.68
C LYS A 46 -2.16 -4.14 -7.94
N ALA A 47 -2.23 -3.61 -6.71
CA ALA A 47 -3.47 -3.61 -5.92
C ALA A 47 -4.58 -2.83 -6.62
N TRP A 48 -4.26 -1.66 -7.20
CA TRP A 48 -5.23 -0.85 -7.91
C TRP A 48 -5.74 -1.54 -9.18
N ALA A 49 -4.87 -2.21 -9.93
CA ALA A 49 -5.26 -3.00 -11.10
C ALA A 49 -6.24 -4.13 -10.74
N ILE A 50 -6.02 -4.81 -9.62
CA ILE A 50 -6.92 -5.87 -9.11
C ILE A 50 -8.29 -5.27 -8.74
N ILE A 51 -8.31 -4.13 -8.05
CA ILE A 51 -9.54 -3.42 -7.68
C ILE A 51 -10.31 -3.02 -8.94
N GLN A 52 -9.65 -2.39 -9.92
CA GLN A 52 -10.25 -1.99 -11.18
C GLN A 52 -10.83 -3.18 -11.96
N ALA A 53 -10.08 -4.29 -12.04
CA ALA A 53 -10.56 -5.52 -12.68
C ALA A 53 -11.80 -6.10 -11.96
N SER A 54 -11.86 -6.02 -10.63
CA SER A 54 -13.01 -6.47 -9.84
C SER A 54 -14.25 -5.59 -10.05
N LEU A 55 -14.06 -4.27 -10.16
CA LEU A 55 -15.11 -3.30 -10.41
C LEU A 55 -15.69 -3.43 -11.82
N SER A 56 -14.84 -3.63 -12.83
CA SER A 56 -15.24 -3.80 -14.23
C SER A 56 -16.19 -5.00 -14.43
N LYS A 57 -16.00 -6.09 -13.69
CA LYS A 57 -16.88 -7.28 -13.74
C LYS A 57 -18.27 -7.01 -13.17
N LYS A 58 -18.42 -6.07 -12.23
CA LYS A 58 -19.69 -5.79 -11.55
C LYS A 58 -20.66 -4.97 -12.41
N ASN A 59 -20.16 -4.17 -13.36
CA ASN A 59 -20.98 -3.30 -14.21
C ASN A 59 -21.60 -3.99 -15.45
N ARG A 60 -21.34 -5.29 -15.68
CA ARG A 60 -21.96 -6.05 -16.78
C ARG A 60 -23.32 -6.70 -16.44
N LYS A 61 -23.85 -6.50 -15.23
CA LYS A 61 -25.17 -7.01 -14.80
C LYS A 61 -26.25 -5.92 -14.65
N GLY A 62 -26.16 -4.86 -15.45
CA GLY A 62 -27.14 -3.76 -15.46
C GLY A 62 -27.62 -3.44 -16.88
N LYS A 63 -28.19 -4.44 -17.56
CA LYS A 63 -29.10 -4.24 -18.70
C LYS A 63 -30.25 -5.24 -18.53
N TYR A 64 -31.30 -4.80 -17.85
CA TYR A 64 -32.66 -5.30 -18.01
C TYR A 64 -33.50 -4.13 -18.47
#